data_AF-A0A1E3QEJ8-F1
#
_entry.id   AF-A0A1E3QEJ8-F1
#
_cell.length_a   1.000
_cell.length_b   1.000
_cell.length_c   1.000
_cell.angle_alpha   90.00
_cell.angle_beta   90.00
_cell.angle_gamma   90.00
#
_symmetry.space_group_name_H-M   'P 1'
#
loop_
_entity.id
_entity.type
_entity.pdbx_description
1 polymer ?
#
loop_
_entity_poly.entity_id
_entity_poly.type
_entity_poly.pdbx_seq_one_letter_code
_entity_poly.pdbx_strand_id
1 'polypeptide(L)'
;MLSRHAERYPTRSVGIKMKSLITKLKASGATVLPFLESWEEFFEVDEDGKSIDLEELTREGKYAGVRQAYNSGVKLRDRYDHLVDCVDKRENKTFSIFSCSCSRVLHTAENFALGFFKEDELIANVRHVIIPDIAPQRGADTLTPVKACIRYRQDPERGRSRGHVLSEQFKSVYLSRVADRMRLQFDYDFSVSDLWYMQELCGFEILATGNEESPWCGIFTQREWEEFAYARDLLHYYRSGPGTPYSAVMGFLYLNATREVLELGPEKAGKLFFSLFGCKLLISFDSAHDGDIVPLVGTLGLFPEIEPLPPTHVPDNRNWKLSSVVPMGGRVIFERVSCASNIGARRIGVRILVNDGVVPVPGCQSETSDGGICPLDVFVKLVDQKGEEVGQFDEVCGLNEGLGRHPSFLRQDWEQGPGRVHL
;
A
#
# COMPACT_ATOMS: atom_id res chain seq x y z
N MET A 1 0.21 -6.22 11.74
CA MET A 1 0.05 -6.23 10.27
C MET A 1 -0.24 -4.83 9.81
N LEU A 2 0.44 -4.43 8.74
CA LEU A 2 0.19 -3.23 7.96
C LEU A 2 -0.36 -3.65 6.59
N SER A 3 -1.53 -3.17 6.18
CA SER A 3 -2.12 -3.54 4.88
C SER A 3 -2.68 -2.35 4.11
N ARG A 4 -2.52 -2.39 2.79
CA ARG A 4 -3.18 -1.50 1.84
C ARG A 4 -4.68 -1.83 1.79
N HIS A 5 -5.50 -0.87 1.37
CA HIS A 5 -6.84 -1.16 0.87
C HIS A 5 -6.82 -2.25 -0.22
N ALA A 6 -7.93 -2.98 -0.35
CA ALA A 6 -8.12 -4.02 -1.36
C ALA A 6 -8.30 -3.44 -2.78
N GLU A 7 -8.58 -4.28 -3.78
CA GLU A 7 -8.84 -3.85 -5.15
C GLU A 7 -9.94 -2.78 -5.21
N ARG A 8 -9.74 -1.79 -6.09
CA ARG A 8 -10.63 -0.64 -6.23
C ARG A 8 -10.77 -0.23 -7.68
N TYR A 9 -11.83 0.50 -7.97
CA TYR A 9 -11.97 1.26 -9.20
C TYR A 9 -10.91 2.36 -9.32
N PRO A 10 -10.70 2.93 -10.52
CA PRO A 10 -9.80 4.05 -10.73
C PRO A 10 -10.06 5.21 -9.76
N THR A 11 -9.02 6.00 -9.49
CA THR A 11 -9.23 7.27 -8.77
C THR A 11 -10.03 8.22 -9.65
N ARG A 12 -10.78 9.17 -9.08
CA ARG A 12 -11.60 10.09 -9.87
C ARG A 12 -10.87 10.77 -11.02
N SER A 13 -9.65 11.29 -10.79
CA SER A 13 -8.85 11.92 -11.86
C SER A 13 -8.55 10.96 -13.01
N VAL A 14 -8.05 9.76 -12.68
CA VAL A 14 -7.72 8.72 -13.67
C VAL A 14 -8.98 8.22 -14.39
N GLY A 15 -10.09 8.00 -13.69
CA GLY A 15 -11.36 7.57 -14.28
C GLY A 15 -11.92 8.58 -15.28
N ILE A 16 -11.85 9.88 -14.98
CA ILE A 16 -12.26 10.94 -15.93
C ILE A 16 -11.39 10.92 -17.19
N LYS A 17 -10.06 10.75 -17.03
CA LYS A 17 -9.12 10.67 -18.16
C LYS A 17 -9.35 9.41 -19.01
N MET A 18 -9.62 8.28 -18.38
CA MET A 18 -10.01 7.03 -19.06
C MET A 18 -11.32 7.19 -19.82
N LYS A 19 -12.34 7.79 -19.21
CA LYS A 19 -13.62 8.06 -19.88
C LYS A 19 -13.43 8.95 -21.10
N SER A 20 -12.62 10.02 -20.97
CA SER A 20 -12.28 10.90 -22.08
C SER A 20 -11.57 10.16 -23.22
N LEU A 21 -10.62 9.27 -22.91
CA LEU A 21 -9.97 8.40 -23.88
C LEU A 21 -10.99 7.48 -24.59
N ILE A 22 -11.85 6.80 -23.84
CA ILE A 22 -12.86 5.89 -24.39
C ILE A 22 -13.79 6.65 -25.35
N THR A 23 -14.29 7.82 -24.94
CA THR A 23 -15.13 8.67 -25.79
C THR A 23 -14.40 9.11 -27.06
N LYS A 24 -13.13 9.53 -26.94
CA LYS A 24 -12.27 9.91 -28.07
C LYS A 24 -12.10 8.76 -29.07
N LEU A 25 -11.83 7.55 -28.58
CA LEU A 25 -11.65 6.37 -29.42
C LEU A 25 -12.96 5.92 -30.09
N LYS A 26 -14.08 5.90 -29.37
CA LYS A 26 -15.40 5.61 -29.93
C LYS A 26 -15.80 6.61 -31.02
N ALA A 27 -15.49 7.90 -30.85
CA ALA A 27 -15.75 8.94 -31.84
C ALA A 27 -14.86 8.82 -33.10
N SER A 28 -13.72 8.14 -33.00
CA SER A 28 -12.79 7.94 -34.12
C SER A 28 -13.21 6.79 -35.06
N GLY A 29 -14.27 6.05 -34.70
CA GLY A 29 -14.81 4.94 -35.48
C GLY A 29 -14.23 3.56 -35.12
N ALA A 30 -14.97 2.50 -35.43
CA ALA A 30 -14.64 1.11 -35.09
C ALA A 30 -13.40 0.55 -35.80
N THR A 31 -12.87 1.26 -36.80
CA THR A 31 -11.66 0.87 -37.53
C THR A 31 -10.39 0.92 -36.67
N VAL A 32 -10.39 1.72 -35.60
CA VAL A 32 -9.20 1.89 -34.75
C VAL A 32 -9.04 0.73 -33.76
N LEU A 33 -10.10 0.36 -33.02
CA LEU A 33 -10.11 -0.77 -32.10
C LEU A 33 -11.47 -1.47 -32.17
N PRO A 34 -11.62 -2.54 -32.99
CA PRO A 34 -12.92 -3.15 -33.26
C PRO A 34 -13.67 -3.65 -32.02
N PHE A 35 -12.95 -4.11 -30.99
CA PHE A 35 -13.56 -4.59 -29.76
C PHE A 35 -14.37 -3.51 -29.02
N LEU A 36 -14.14 -2.22 -29.29
CA LEU A 36 -14.86 -1.11 -28.64
C LEU A 36 -16.35 -1.08 -28.95
N GLU A 37 -16.80 -1.73 -30.03
CA GLU A 37 -18.23 -1.83 -30.38
C GLU A 37 -19.00 -2.70 -29.38
N SER A 38 -18.37 -3.77 -28.89
CA SER A 38 -18.96 -4.71 -27.93
C SER A 38 -18.42 -4.56 -26.51
N TRP A 39 -17.47 -3.65 -26.30
CA TRP A 39 -16.88 -3.40 -24.99
C TRP A 39 -17.78 -2.57 -24.10
N GLU A 40 -18.10 -3.11 -22.93
CA GLU A 40 -18.92 -2.47 -21.91
C GLU A 40 -18.06 -1.77 -20.87
N GLU A 41 -18.49 -0.57 -20.47
CA GLU A 41 -17.82 0.18 -19.42
C GLU A 41 -18.04 -0.47 -18.06
N PHE A 42 -16.99 -0.56 -17.25
CA PHE A 42 -17.04 -1.18 -15.91
C PHE A 42 -17.13 -0.17 -14.76
N PHE A 43 -17.22 1.13 -15.07
CA PHE A 43 -17.42 2.20 -14.08
C PHE A 43 -18.19 3.35 -14.72
N GLU A 44 -19.06 3.99 -13.95
CA GLU A 44 -19.84 5.13 -14.44
C GLU A 44 -19.21 6.47 -14.04
N VAL A 45 -19.26 7.45 -14.94
CA VAL A 45 -18.91 8.86 -14.66
C VAL A 45 -19.98 9.74 -15.28
N ASP A 46 -20.66 10.54 -14.46
CA ASP A 46 -21.66 11.50 -14.93
C ASP A 46 -21.01 12.73 -15.59
N GLU A 47 -21.84 13.60 -16.17
CA GLU A 47 -21.38 14.81 -16.88
C GLU A 47 -20.64 15.80 -15.96
N ASP A 48 -20.91 15.77 -14.65
CA ASP A 48 -20.21 16.57 -13.63
C ASP A 48 -18.90 15.91 -13.15
N GLY A 49 -18.51 14.78 -13.75
CA GLY A 49 -17.36 13.99 -13.35
C GLY A 49 -17.54 13.26 -12.01
N LYS A 50 -18.78 13.08 -11.54
CA LYS A 50 -19.12 12.29 -10.33
C LYS A 50 -19.37 10.84 -10.68
N SER A 51 -19.12 9.99 -9.70
CA SER A 51 -19.22 8.54 -9.82
C SER A 51 -19.43 7.95 -8.44
N ILE A 52 -20.27 6.92 -8.37
CA ILE A 52 -20.45 6.08 -7.17
C ILE A 52 -19.41 4.95 -7.10
N ASP A 53 -18.78 4.61 -8.23
CA ASP A 53 -17.81 3.51 -8.33
C ASP A 53 -16.39 3.99 -8.08
N LEU A 54 -16.00 5.13 -8.67
CA LEU A 54 -14.62 5.62 -8.61
C LEU A 54 -14.14 5.78 -7.16
N GLU A 55 -12.89 5.40 -6.92
CA GLU A 55 -12.24 5.35 -5.60
C GLU A 55 -12.74 4.25 -4.64
N GLU A 56 -13.88 3.60 -4.89
CA GLU A 56 -14.44 2.54 -4.06
C GLU A 56 -13.85 1.16 -4.38
N LEU A 57 -14.01 0.22 -3.43
CA LEU A 57 -13.61 -1.17 -3.65
C LEU A 57 -14.42 -1.80 -4.79
N THR A 58 -13.78 -2.63 -5.60
CA THR A 58 -14.50 -3.42 -6.60
C THR A 58 -15.40 -4.44 -5.89
N ARG A 59 -16.62 -4.60 -6.39
CA ARG A 59 -17.67 -5.39 -5.74
C ARG A 59 -17.89 -6.74 -6.41
N GLU A 60 -17.57 -6.82 -7.70
CA GLU A 60 -17.84 -7.95 -8.57
C GLU A 60 -16.55 -8.52 -9.18
N GLY A 61 -16.67 -9.66 -9.85
CA GLY A 61 -15.54 -10.35 -10.46
C GLY A 61 -14.63 -11.07 -9.46
N LYS A 62 -13.79 -11.98 -9.97
CA LYS A 62 -12.89 -12.83 -9.15
C LYS A 62 -11.91 -12.05 -8.27
N TYR A 63 -11.61 -10.82 -8.65
CA TYR A 63 -10.71 -9.90 -7.93
C TYR A 63 -11.46 -8.78 -7.18
N ALA A 64 -12.76 -8.94 -6.91
CA ALA A 64 -13.52 -7.99 -6.10
C ALA A 64 -12.79 -7.65 -4.80
N GLY A 65 -12.47 -6.37 -4.56
CA GLY A 65 -11.77 -5.91 -3.38
C GLY A 65 -12.52 -6.19 -2.08
N VAL A 66 -13.85 -6.14 -2.10
CA VAL A 66 -14.69 -6.54 -0.95
C VAL A 66 -14.38 -8.00 -0.55
N ARG A 67 -14.36 -8.90 -1.53
CA ARG A 67 -14.05 -10.32 -1.32
C ARG A 67 -12.56 -10.54 -1.00
N GLN A 68 -11.65 -9.79 -1.61
CA GLN A 68 -10.23 -9.88 -1.32
C GLN A 68 -9.90 -9.52 0.13
N ALA A 69 -10.53 -8.46 0.66
CA ALA A 69 -10.41 -8.05 2.05
C ALA A 69 -10.93 -9.15 3.00
N TYR A 70 -12.13 -9.67 2.74
CA TYR A 70 -12.71 -10.78 3.50
C TYR A 70 -11.82 -12.03 3.48
N ASN A 71 -11.39 -12.47 2.29
CA ASN A 71 -10.53 -13.64 2.13
C ASN A 71 -9.17 -13.46 2.81
N SER A 72 -8.64 -12.23 2.84
CA SER A 72 -7.43 -11.91 3.61
C SER A 72 -7.65 -12.09 5.10
N GLY A 73 -8.81 -11.68 5.63
CA GLY A 73 -9.22 -11.95 6.99
C GLY A 73 -9.28 -13.45 7.29
N VAL A 74 -9.97 -14.23 6.44
CA VAL A 74 -10.09 -15.69 6.59
C VAL A 74 -8.71 -16.36 6.61
N LYS A 75 -7.86 -16.05 5.62
CA LYS A 75 -6.51 -16.61 5.51
C LYS A 75 -5.65 -16.32 6.73
N LEU A 76 -5.68 -15.08 7.23
CA LEU A 76 -4.91 -14.72 8.41
C LEU A 76 -5.50 -15.29 9.70
N ARG A 77 -6.82 -15.48 9.77
CA ARG A 77 -7.43 -16.21 10.87
C ARG A 77 -6.96 -17.64 10.91
N ASP A 78 -6.95 -18.34 9.78
CA ASP A 78 -6.47 -19.73 9.72
C ASP A 78 -4.99 -19.84 10.15
N ARG A 79 -4.17 -18.84 9.84
CA ARG A 79 -2.75 -18.78 10.26
C ARG A 79 -2.57 -18.45 11.74
N TYR A 80 -3.37 -17.53 12.28
CA TYR A 80 -3.20 -16.94 13.62
C TYR A 80 -4.33 -17.27 14.59
N ASP A 81 -5.13 -18.32 14.32
CA ASP A 81 -6.28 -18.72 15.14
C ASP A 81 -5.89 -18.94 16.61
N HIS A 82 -4.70 -19.51 16.82
CA HIS A 82 -4.11 -19.74 18.14
C HIS A 82 -3.86 -18.45 18.97
N LEU A 83 -3.93 -17.26 18.36
CA LEU A 83 -3.85 -15.97 19.05
C LEU A 83 -5.22 -15.42 19.49
N VAL A 84 -6.31 -16.05 19.07
CA VAL A 84 -7.69 -15.75 19.48
C VAL A 84 -8.21 -16.95 20.28
N ASP A 85 -7.81 -17.03 21.55
CA ASP A 85 -8.06 -18.23 22.35
C ASP A 85 -9.45 -18.25 23.02
N CYS A 86 -9.82 -19.41 23.56
CA CYS A 86 -11.10 -19.58 24.27
C CYS A 86 -11.23 -18.70 25.53
N VAL A 87 -10.13 -18.18 26.08
CA VAL A 87 -10.19 -17.24 27.22
C VAL A 87 -10.57 -15.86 26.70
N ASP A 88 -9.93 -15.40 25.62
CA ASP A 88 -10.28 -14.14 24.96
C ASP A 88 -11.77 -14.11 24.54
N LYS A 89 -12.32 -15.26 24.09
CA LYS A 89 -13.77 -15.42 23.81
C LYS A 89 -14.64 -15.35 25.08
N ARG A 90 -14.27 -16.08 26.14
CA ARG A 90 -15.04 -16.13 27.40
C ARG A 90 -15.03 -14.81 28.17
N GLU A 91 -13.96 -14.03 28.04
CA GLU A 91 -13.80 -12.74 28.71
C GLU A 91 -14.32 -11.56 27.87
N ASN A 92 -14.95 -11.80 26.71
CA ASN A 92 -15.41 -10.77 25.78
C ASN A 92 -14.31 -9.74 25.45
N LYS A 93 -13.10 -10.24 25.19
CA LYS A 93 -11.96 -9.36 24.98
C LYS A 93 -12.15 -8.53 23.72
N THR A 94 -11.97 -7.22 23.88
CA THR A 94 -12.02 -6.28 22.76
C THR A 94 -10.74 -6.34 21.92
N PHE A 95 -10.87 -6.49 20.61
CA PHE A 95 -9.77 -6.38 19.66
C PHE A 95 -9.86 -5.07 18.90
N SER A 96 -8.74 -4.37 18.68
CA SER A 96 -8.73 -3.13 17.91
C SER A 96 -8.20 -3.34 16.49
N ILE A 97 -8.93 -2.84 15.50
CA ILE A 97 -8.46 -2.63 14.13
C ILE A 97 -8.27 -1.13 13.93
N PHE A 98 -7.15 -0.74 13.34
CA PHE A 98 -6.78 0.65 13.09
C PHE A 98 -6.91 0.94 11.60
N SER A 99 -7.49 2.08 11.23
CA SER A 99 -7.56 2.46 9.83
C SER A 99 -7.58 3.96 9.63
N CYS A 100 -7.12 4.44 8.47
CA CYS A 100 -7.26 5.84 8.13
C CYS A 100 -8.68 6.13 7.61
N SER A 101 -9.16 7.37 7.76
CA SER A 101 -10.57 7.74 7.59
C SER A 101 -11.11 7.83 6.15
N CYS A 102 -10.58 7.10 5.16
CA CYS A 102 -11.14 7.11 3.80
C CYS A 102 -11.98 5.87 3.51
N SER A 103 -13.05 6.06 2.72
CA SER A 103 -14.08 5.06 2.41
C SER A 103 -13.54 3.66 2.08
N ARG A 104 -12.76 3.51 1.01
CA ARG A 104 -12.16 2.20 0.62
C ARG A 104 -11.30 1.54 1.70
N VAL A 105 -10.67 2.31 2.59
CA VAL A 105 -9.84 1.77 3.68
C VAL A 105 -10.73 1.31 4.83
N LEU A 106 -11.78 2.07 5.15
CA LEU A 106 -12.82 1.66 6.10
C LEU A 106 -13.48 0.36 5.64
N HIS A 107 -13.97 0.31 4.41
CA HIS A 107 -14.59 -0.89 3.83
C HIS A 107 -13.62 -2.08 3.76
N THR A 108 -12.32 -1.84 3.52
CA THR A 108 -11.32 -2.93 3.59
C THR A 108 -11.18 -3.45 5.02
N ALA A 109 -11.10 -2.56 6.02
CA ALA A 109 -10.96 -2.94 7.42
C ALA A 109 -12.18 -3.72 7.92
N GLU A 110 -13.39 -3.26 7.57
CA GLU A 110 -14.65 -3.91 7.90
C GLU A 110 -14.74 -5.32 7.30
N ASN A 111 -14.52 -5.46 5.98
CA ASN A 111 -14.57 -6.77 5.32
C ASN A 111 -13.47 -7.72 5.82
N PHE A 112 -12.27 -7.19 6.10
CA PHE A 112 -11.20 -7.96 6.76
C PHE A 112 -11.64 -8.46 8.14
N ALA A 113 -12.27 -7.60 8.95
CA ALA A 113 -12.76 -7.98 10.28
C ALA A 113 -13.79 -9.11 10.21
N LEU A 114 -14.76 -9.00 9.29
CA LEU A 114 -15.77 -10.03 9.04
C LEU A 114 -15.11 -11.39 8.71
N GLY A 115 -14.08 -11.39 7.85
CA GLY A 115 -13.35 -12.60 7.49
C GLY A 115 -12.46 -13.16 8.60
N PHE A 116 -11.83 -12.29 9.41
CA PHE A 116 -10.89 -12.70 10.46
C PHE A 116 -11.59 -13.20 11.72
N PHE A 117 -12.62 -12.48 12.18
CA PHE A 117 -13.29 -12.81 13.44
C PHE A 117 -14.36 -13.88 13.26
N LYS A 118 -15.00 -13.97 12.09
CA LYS A 118 -15.97 -14.98 11.62
C LYS A 118 -17.24 -15.16 12.47
N GLU A 119 -17.18 -14.91 13.77
CA GLU A 119 -18.24 -15.13 14.77
C GLU A 119 -18.84 -13.78 15.19
N ASP A 120 -20.17 -13.66 15.16
CA ASP A 120 -20.88 -12.41 15.45
C ASP A 120 -20.51 -11.83 16.83
N GLU A 121 -20.35 -12.68 17.85
CA GLU A 121 -19.92 -12.27 19.19
C GLU A 121 -18.51 -11.66 19.21
N LEU A 122 -17.60 -12.20 18.41
CA LEU A 122 -16.25 -11.63 18.28
C LEU A 122 -16.28 -10.33 17.50
N ILE A 123 -17.05 -10.27 16.41
CA ILE A 123 -17.21 -9.09 15.55
C ILE A 123 -17.77 -7.92 16.37
N ALA A 124 -18.81 -8.15 17.19
CA ALA A 124 -19.40 -7.13 18.08
C ALA A 124 -18.40 -6.55 19.09
N ASN A 125 -17.36 -7.33 19.44
CA ASN A 125 -16.28 -6.93 20.32
C ASN A 125 -15.07 -6.34 19.57
N VAL A 126 -15.13 -6.19 18.24
CA VAL A 126 -14.09 -5.48 17.48
C VAL A 126 -14.31 -3.98 17.60
N ARG A 127 -13.28 -3.28 18.05
CA ARG A 127 -13.19 -1.83 18.04
C ARG A 127 -12.52 -1.36 16.76
N HIS A 128 -13.22 -0.59 15.95
CA HIS A 128 -12.62 0.09 14.80
C HIS A 128 -12.13 1.47 15.22
N VAL A 129 -10.81 1.61 15.35
CA VAL A 129 -10.15 2.87 15.67
C VAL A 129 -9.84 3.58 14.36
N ILE A 130 -10.59 4.65 14.08
CA ILE A 130 -10.42 5.46 12.87
C ILE A 130 -9.46 6.61 13.18
N ILE A 131 -8.30 6.61 12.53
CA ILE A 131 -7.31 7.68 12.63
C ILE A 131 -7.70 8.74 11.60
N PRO A 132 -8.11 9.96 12.03
CA PRO A 132 -8.54 10.99 11.11
C PRO A 132 -7.41 11.39 10.16
N ASP A 133 -7.71 11.44 8.87
CA ASP A 133 -6.73 11.74 7.85
C ASP A 133 -6.52 13.26 7.66
N ILE A 134 -6.33 13.97 8.78
CA ILE A 134 -6.12 15.43 8.84
C ILE A 134 -4.63 15.75 8.92
N ALA A 135 -4.15 16.57 7.99
CA ALA A 135 -2.74 16.94 7.88
C ALA A 135 -2.60 18.45 7.61
N PRO A 136 -1.62 19.14 8.24
CA PRO A 136 -0.55 18.59 9.09
C PRO A 136 -0.91 18.44 10.59
N GLN A 137 -2.16 18.65 10.99
CA GLN A 137 -2.56 18.86 12.39
C GLN A 137 -2.26 17.68 13.33
N ARG A 138 -2.19 16.44 12.83
CA ARG A 138 -1.81 15.27 13.64
C ARG A 138 -0.30 15.02 13.73
N GLY A 139 0.50 15.69 12.91
CA GLY A 139 1.94 15.47 12.82
C GLY A 139 2.30 13.99 12.69
N ALA A 140 3.13 13.46 13.60
CA ALA A 140 3.56 12.06 13.55
C ALA A 140 2.52 11.05 14.09
N ASP A 141 1.44 11.50 14.72
CA ASP A 141 0.36 10.63 15.20
C ASP A 141 -0.63 10.27 14.08
N THR A 142 -0.12 9.72 12.98
CA THR A 142 -0.88 9.49 11.74
C THR A 142 -0.57 8.14 11.10
N LEU A 143 -1.53 7.63 10.34
CA LEU A 143 -1.32 6.52 9.40
C LEU A 143 -0.88 7.05 8.02
N THR A 144 -0.87 8.36 7.78
CA THR A 144 -0.62 8.95 6.46
C THR A 144 0.52 9.98 6.48
N PRO A 145 1.75 9.56 6.83
CA PRO A 145 2.88 10.47 7.03
C PRO A 145 3.23 11.27 5.78
N VAL A 146 2.99 10.73 4.58
CA VAL A 146 3.18 11.42 3.29
C VAL A 146 2.33 12.69 3.15
N LYS A 147 1.28 12.84 3.94
CA LYS A 147 0.41 14.03 3.95
C LYS A 147 0.82 15.03 5.02
N ALA A 148 1.26 14.51 6.16
CA ALA A 148 1.70 15.29 7.30
C ALA A 148 3.04 15.98 7.02
N CYS A 149 3.93 15.34 6.25
CA CYS A 149 5.25 15.90 5.99
C CYS A 149 5.21 17.11 5.03
N ILE A 150 5.32 18.34 5.56
CA ILE A 150 5.19 19.59 4.78
C ILE A 150 6.33 19.75 3.78
N ARG A 151 7.59 19.63 4.23
CA ARG A 151 8.77 19.75 3.37
C ARG A 151 8.76 18.72 2.24
N TYR A 152 8.44 17.46 2.52
CA TYR A 152 8.26 16.43 1.49
C TYR A 152 7.26 16.84 0.39
N ARG A 153 6.12 17.45 0.78
CA ARG A 153 5.09 17.86 -0.17
C ARG A 153 5.47 19.09 -0.99
N GLN A 154 6.31 19.96 -0.43
CA GLN A 154 6.67 21.26 -1.01
C GLN A 154 8.02 21.25 -1.72
N ASP A 155 8.90 20.29 -1.42
CA ASP A 155 10.21 20.14 -2.05
C ASP A 155 10.04 19.68 -3.51
N PRO A 156 10.31 20.56 -4.50
CA PRO A 156 10.03 20.27 -5.89
C PRO A 156 11.07 19.31 -6.51
N GLU A 157 12.27 19.22 -5.92
CA GLU A 157 13.41 18.49 -6.46
C GLU A 157 13.53 17.08 -5.87
N ARG A 158 13.35 16.96 -4.56
CA ARG A 158 13.60 15.73 -3.80
C ARG A 158 12.35 15.21 -3.08
N GLY A 159 11.27 15.96 -3.11
CA GLY A 159 9.98 15.59 -2.50
C GLY A 159 9.06 14.81 -3.44
N ARG A 160 7.75 14.93 -3.16
CA ARG A 160 6.68 14.14 -3.79
C ARG A 160 6.67 14.18 -5.32
N SER A 161 6.94 15.34 -5.92
CA SER A 161 6.86 15.54 -7.38
C SER A 161 7.94 14.77 -8.15
N ARG A 162 9.08 14.48 -7.52
CA ARG A 162 10.23 13.85 -8.19
C ARG A 162 9.87 12.52 -8.83
N GLY A 163 9.11 11.67 -8.12
CA GLY A 163 8.67 10.38 -8.66
C GLY A 163 7.80 10.54 -9.91
N HIS A 164 6.93 11.55 -9.96
CA HIS A 164 6.15 11.83 -11.16
C HIS A 164 7.04 12.30 -12.31
N VAL A 165 7.95 13.24 -12.07
CA VAL A 165 8.87 13.75 -13.10
C VAL A 165 9.67 12.62 -13.74
N LEU A 166 10.27 11.74 -12.93
CA LEU A 166 11.09 10.64 -13.43
C LEU A 166 10.27 9.53 -14.10
N SER A 167 9.06 9.27 -13.60
CA SER A 167 8.13 8.33 -14.24
C SER A 167 7.66 8.87 -15.60
N GLU A 168 7.32 10.15 -15.72
CA GLU A 168 6.92 10.78 -16.98
C GLU A 168 8.07 10.83 -18.00
N GLN A 169 9.30 11.06 -17.54
CA GLN A 169 10.49 10.97 -18.39
C GLN A 169 10.61 9.55 -18.99
N PHE A 170 10.48 8.51 -18.16
CA PHE A 170 10.57 7.14 -18.64
C PHE A 170 9.39 6.75 -19.54
N LYS A 171 8.16 7.14 -19.19
CA LYS A 171 6.97 6.96 -20.04
C LYS A 171 7.19 7.55 -21.43
N SER A 172 7.75 8.75 -21.51
CA SER A 172 8.05 9.40 -22.79
C SER A 172 9.05 8.62 -23.63
N VAL A 173 9.97 7.86 -23.01
CA VAL A 173 10.92 7.00 -23.74
C VAL A 173 10.20 5.78 -24.34
N TYR A 174 9.57 4.95 -23.51
CA TYR A 174 9.06 3.67 -24.02
C TYR A 174 7.74 3.83 -24.78
N LEU A 175 6.82 4.71 -24.34
CA LEU A 175 5.53 4.90 -25.01
C LEU A 175 5.65 5.61 -26.35
N SER A 176 6.70 6.40 -26.59
CA SER A 176 6.97 6.92 -27.94
C SER A 176 7.26 5.78 -28.91
N ARG A 177 8.06 4.79 -28.49
CA ARG A 177 8.30 3.56 -29.27
C ARG A 177 7.03 2.73 -29.47
N VAL A 178 6.16 2.66 -28.45
CA VAL A 178 4.85 1.99 -28.58
C VAL A 178 3.95 2.73 -29.56
N ALA A 179 3.91 4.07 -29.52
CA ALA A 179 3.14 4.89 -30.47
C ALA A 179 3.59 4.65 -31.91
N ASP A 180 4.90 4.59 -32.17
CA ASP A 180 5.44 4.28 -33.50
C ASP A 180 5.00 2.89 -33.99
N ARG A 181 5.02 1.87 -33.11
CA ARG A 181 4.49 0.53 -33.43
C ARG A 181 3.00 0.58 -33.74
N MET A 182 2.22 1.30 -32.94
CA MET A 182 0.78 1.40 -33.07
C MET A 182 0.35 2.08 -34.37
N ARG A 183 1.05 3.13 -34.81
CA ARG A 183 0.79 3.81 -36.10
C ARG A 183 0.93 2.91 -37.32
N LEU A 184 1.72 1.83 -37.21
CA LEU A 184 1.87 0.84 -38.28
C LEU A 184 0.74 -0.20 -38.29
N GLN A 185 0.01 -0.34 -37.20
CA GLN A 185 -1.04 -1.35 -37.01
C GLN A 185 -2.44 -0.76 -37.07
N PHE A 186 -2.57 0.51 -36.68
CA PHE A 186 -3.83 1.22 -36.54
C PHE A 186 -3.75 2.55 -37.28
N ASP A 187 -4.81 2.90 -38.02
CA ASP A 187 -4.95 4.21 -38.67
C ASP A 187 -5.35 5.29 -37.64
N TYR A 188 -4.51 5.46 -36.62
CA TYR A 188 -4.74 6.36 -35.50
C TYR A 188 -3.42 6.80 -34.86
N ASP A 189 -3.34 8.09 -34.51
CA ASP A 189 -2.18 8.65 -33.83
C ASP A 189 -2.39 8.67 -32.31
N PHE A 190 -1.94 7.61 -31.63
CA PHE A 190 -2.01 7.51 -30.18
C PHE A 190 -0.95 8.39 -29.51
N SER A 191 -1.39 9.25 -28.58
CA SER A 191 -0.46 9.97 -27.70
C SER A 191 0.10 9.06 -26.61
N VAL A 192 1.22 9.47 -25.99
CA VAL A 192 1.80 8.82 -24.81
C VAL A 192 0.76 8.68 -23.69
N SER A 193 -0.06 9.72 -23.48
CA SER A 193 -1.15 9.69 -22.49
C SER A 193 -2.23 8.68 -22.83
N ASP A 194 -2.63 8.58 -24.11
CA ASP A 194 -3.63 7.59 -24.55
C ASP A 194 -3.14 6.18 -24.22
N LEU A 195 -1.91 5.84 -24.63
CA LEU A 195 -1.33 4.52 -24.40
C LEU A 195 -1.17 4.19 -22.91
N TRP A 196 -0.79 5.17 -22.09
CA TRP A 196 -0.72 4.98 -20.63
C TRP A 196 -2.09 4.63 -20.04
N TYR A 197 -3.16 5.35 -20.40
CA TYR A 197 -4.50 5.05 -19.89
C TYR A 197 -5.06 3.74 -20.47
N MET A 198 -4.69 3.35 -21.69
CA MET A 198 -5.00 2.02 -22.23
C MET A 198 -4.36 0.90 -21.40
N GLN A 199 -3.11 1.08 -20.95
CA GLN A 199 -2.46 0.13 -20.06
C GLN A 199 -3.12 0.09 -18.67
N GLU A 200 -3.50 1.26 -18.12
CA GLU A 200 -4.22 1.30 -16.85
C GLU A 200 -5.64 0.69 -16.98
N LEU A 201 -6.33 0.87 -18.11
CA LEU A 201 -7.66 0.31 -18.39
C LEU A 201 -7.64 -1.23 -18.32
N CYS A 202 -6.64 -1.87 -18.93
CA CYS A 202 -6.42 -3.32 -18.80
C CYS A 202 -6.39 -3.76 -17.32
N GLY A 203 -5.58 -3.10 -16.50
CA GLY A 203 -5.48 -3.43 -15.08
C GLY A 203 -6.81 -3.25 -14.35
N PHE A 204 -7.44 -2.09 -14.48
CA PHE A 204 -8.69 -1.81 -13.76
C PHE A 204 -9.89 -2.63 -14.26
N GLU A 205 -9.96 -2.97 -15.56
CA GLU A 205 -11.00 -3.84 -16.09
C GLU A 205 -10.90 -5.24 -15.49
N ILE A 206 -9.69 -5.81 -15.43
CA ILE A 206 -9.47 -7.11 -14.77
C ILE A 206 -9.96 -7.05 -13.32
N LEU A 207 -9.61 -6.00 -12.58
CA LEU A 207 -9.99 -5.86 -11.17
C LEU A 207 -11.51 -5.71 -10.97
N ALA A 208 -12.18 -5.01 -11.87
CA ALA A 208 -13.61 -4.69 -11.75
C ALA A 208 -14.52 -5.82 -12.24
N THR A 209 -14.14 -6.49 -13.33
CA THR A 209 -14.99 -7.48 -14.00
C THR A 209 -14.56 -8.92 -13.69
N GLY A 210 -13.29 -9.13 -13.32
CA GLY A 210 -12.68 -10.45 -13.22
C GLY A 210 -12.35 -11.09 -14.57
N ASN A 211 -12.51 -10.37 -15.68
CA ASN A 211 -12.14 -10.84 -17.01
C ASN A 211 -10.61 -10.79 -17.21
N GLU A 212 -9.94 -11.94 -17.15
CA GLU A 212 -8.50 -12.05 -17.42
C GLU A 212 -8.14 -11.84 -18.91
N GLU A 213 -9.12 -11.94 -19.81
CA GLU A 213 -8.96 -11.75 -21.25
C GLU A 213 -9.40 -10.34 -21.67
N SER A 214 -9.08 -9.33 -20.85
CA SER A 214 -9.35 -7.94 -21.18
C SER A 214 -8.72 -7.59 -22.55
N PRO A 215 -9.51 -7.08 -23.51
CA PRO A 215 -9.00 -6.76 -24.85
C PRO A 215 -7.96 -5.64 -24.81
N TRP A 216 -8.02 -4.74 -23.83
CA TRP A 216 -6.99 -3.73 -23.59
C TRP A 216 -5.63 -4.35 -23.30
N CYS A 217 -5.61 -5.49 -22.59
CA CYS A 217 -4.36 -6.17 -22.26
C CYS A 217 -3.65 -6.74 -23.49
N GLY A 218 -4.43 -7.26 -24.45
CA GLY A 218 -3.93 -7.88 -25.68
C GLY A 218 -3.28 -6.91 -26.69
N ILE A 219 -3.41 -5.59 -26.48
CA ILE A 219 -2.80 -4.56 -27.34
C ILE A 219 -1.28 -4.46 -27.12
N PHE A 220 -0.82 -4.76 -25.91
CA PHE A 220 0.57 -4.56 -25.48
C PHE A 220 1.33 -5.88 -25.42
N THR A 221 2.60 -5.82 -25.80
CA THR A 221 3.54 -6.94 -25.73
C THR A 221 4.05 -7.11 -24.30
N GLN A 222 4.59 -8.30 -23.99
CA GLN A 222 5.19 -8.59 -22.69
C GLN A 222 6.26 -7.56 -22.27
N ARG A 223 7.11 -7.13 -23.21
CA ARG A 223 8.15 -6.11 -22.95
C ARG A 223 7.54 -4.77 -22.53
N GLU A 224 6.44 -4.35 -23.16
CA GLU A 224 5.79 -3.08 -22.83
C GLU A 224 5.05 -3.14 -21.49
N TRP A 225 4.62 -4.33 -21.05
CA TRP A 225 4.14 -4.55 -19.69
C TRP A 225 5.26 -4.48 -18.65
N GLU A 226 6.45 -5.00 -18.95
CA GLU A 226 7.63 -4.87 -18.09
C GLU A 226 8.08 -3.40 -17.96
N GLU A 227 7.99 -2.63 -19.04
CA GLU A 227 8.23 -1.18 -19.03
C GLU A 227 7.13 -0.42 -18.26
N PHE A 228 5.85 -0.78 -18.43
CA PHE A 228 4.76 -0.21 -17.61
C PHE A 228 4.99 -0.47 -16.12
N ALA A 229 5.35 -1.70 -15.76
CA ALA A 229 5.70 -2.04 -14.38
C ALA A 229 6.87 -1.18 -13.89
N TYR A 230 7.93 -1.05 -14.69
CA TYR A 230 9.07 -0.20 -14.32
C TYR A 230 8.73 1.29 -14.18
N ALA A 231 7.82 1.82 -15.00
CA ALA A 231 7.33 3.19 -14.85
C ALA A 231 6.64 3.42 -13.50
N ARG A 232 5.90 2.41 -13.00
CA ARG A 232 5.32 2.41 -11.65
C ARG A 232 6.39 2.26 -10.57
N ASP A 233 7.41 1.44 -10.80
CA ASP A 233 8.53 1.25 -9.89
C ASP A 233 9.29 2.56 -9.67
N LEU A 234 9.65 3.26 -10.75
CA LEU A 234 10.26 4.58 -10.72
C LEU A 234 9.42 5.59 -9.95
N LEU A 235 8.12 5.65 -10.22
CA LEU A 235 7.20 6.55 -9.53
C LEU A 235 7.32 6.37 -8.01
N HIS A 236 7.19 5.14 -7.53
CA HIS A 236 7.15 4.88 -6.09
C HIS A 236 8.51 4.89 -5.43
N TYR A 237 9.57 4.46 -6.13
CA TYR A 237 10.94 4.53 -5.64
C TYR A 237 11.34 5.96 -5.29
N TYR A 238 11.07 6.93 -6.17
CA TYR A 238 11.44 8.32 -5.97
C TYR A 238 10.39 9.18 -5.27
N ARG A 239 9.12 8.75 -5.22
CA ARG A 239 8.06 9.48 -4.53
C ARG A 239 8.05 9.22 -3.04
N SER A 240 8.07 7.96 -2.61
CA SER A 240 7.96 7.62 -1.19
C SER A 240 8.87 6.48 -0.74
N GLY A 241 9.62 5.89 -1.67
CA GLY A 241 10.62 4.86 -1.42
C GLY A 241 12.03 5.42 -1.23
N PRO A 242 13.05 4.55 -1.32
CA PRO A 242 14.44 4.91 -1.01
C PRO A 242 15.03 6.07 -1.83
N GLY A 243 14.44 6.43 -2.97
CA GLY A 243 14.90 7.51 -3.84
C GLY A 243 14.59 8.93 -3.32
N THR A 244 13.84 9.08 -2.22
CA THR A 244 13.59 10.38 -1.57
C THR A 244 14.16 10.43 -0.15
N PRO A 245 14.81 11.55 0.25
CA PRO A 245 15.36 11.69 1.61
C PRO A 245 14.29 11.70 2.72
N TYR A 246 13.02 11.93 2.37
CA TYR A 246 11.92 11.96 3.34
C TYR A 246 11.35 10.56 3.65
N SER A 247 11.66 9.55 2.83
CA SER A 247 11.06 8.20 2.98
C SER A 247 11.36 7.60 4.34
N ALA A 248 12.63 7.65 4.76
CA ALA A 248 13.08 6.96 5.96
C ALA A 248 12.38 7.48 7.23
N VAL A 249 12.27 8.80 7.37
CA VAL A 249 11.59 9.43 8.54
C VAL A 249 10.08 9.16 8.54
N MET A 250 9.45 9.12 7.37
CA MET A 250 8.01 8.79 7.25
C MET A 250 7.74 7.33 7.64
N GLY A 251 8.59 6.39 7.17
CA GLY A 251 8.47 4.97 7.50
C GLY A 251 8.85 4.65 8.94
N PHE A 252 9.75 5.44 9.53
CA PHE A 252 10.23 5.22 10.90
C PHE A 252 9.12 5.34 11.94
N LEU A 253 8.10 6.18 11.71
CA LEU A 253 6.99 6.35 12.65
C LEU A 253 6.29 5.03 12.99
N TYR A 254 5.84 4.31 11.97
CA TYR A 254 5.16 3.03 12.16
C TYR A 254 6.14 1.93 12.58
N LEU A 255 7.39 2.00 12.11
CA LEU A 255 8.45 1.05 12.51
C LEU A 255 8.73 1.13 14.01
N ASN A 256 8.92 2.33 14.55
CA ASN A 256 9.21 2.55 15.96
C ASN A 256 8.03 2.11 16.85
N ALA A 257 6.80 2.51 16.49
CA ALA A 257 5.60 2.07 17.20
C ALA A 257 5.44 0.53 17.17
N THR A 258 5.76 -0.11 16.04
CA THR A 258 5.75 -1.57 15.93
C THR A 258 6.84 -2.21 16.80
N ARG A 259 8.06 -1.65 16.83
CA ARG A 259 9.16 -2.09 17.69
C ARG A 259 8.78 -2.04 19.16
N GLU A 260 8.16 -0.95 19.63
CA GLU A 260 7.67 -0.82 21.01
C GLU A 260 6.66 -1.91 21.36
N VAL A 261 5.67 -2.17 20.50
CA VAL A 261 4.68 -3.25 20.68
C VAL A 261 5.36 -4.63 20.76
N LEU A 262 6.32 -4.90 19.87
CA LEU A 262 7.04 -6.18 19.84
C LEU A 262 7.92 -6.39 21.09
N GLU A 263 8.56 -5.32 21.58
CA GLU A 263 9.38 -5.35 22.79
C GLU A 263 8.55 -5.55 24.06
N LEU A 264 7.44 -4.82 24.20
CA LEU A 264 6.50 -4.98 25.32
C LEU A 264 5.92 -6.40 25.40
N GLY A 265 5.67 -7.01 24.24
CA GLY A 265 5.20 -8.38 24.12
C GLY A 265 3.69 -8.54 24.38
N PRO A 266 3.17 -9.76 24.15
CA PRO A 266 1.73 -10.00 24.06
C PRO A 266 0.96 -9.77 25.37
N GLU A 267 1.61 -9.96 26.53
CA GLU A 267 0.99 -9.79 27.84
C GLU A 267 0.71 -8.32 28.19
N LYS A 268 1.56 -7.40 27.70
CA LYS A 268 1.46 -5.96 28.00
C LYS A 268 0.83 -5.17 26.86
N ALA A 269 1.23 -5.45 25.61
CA ALA A 269 0.74 -4.71 24.45
C ALA A 269 -0.55 -5.30 23.86
N GLY A 270 -0.69 -6.64 23.91
CA GLY A 270 -1.72 -7.39 23.22
C GLY A 270 -1.18 -8.30 22.12
N LYS A 271 -1.99 -9.26 21.67
CA LYS A 271 -1.57 -10.33 20.75
C LYS A 271 -1.67 -9.96 19.27
N LEU A 272 -2.64 -9.11 18.91
CA LEU A 272 -3.00 -8.82 17.52
C LEU A 272 -3.10 -7.32 17.27
N PHE A 273 -2.53 -6.87 16.16
CA PHE A 273 -2.57 -5.48 15.70
C PHE A 273 -2.77 -5.46 14.18
N PHE A 274 -3.89 -4.91 13.74
CA PHE A 274 -4.23 -4.79 12.32
C PHE A 274 -4.38 -3.32 11.97
N SER A 275 -3.56 -2.82 11.05
CA SER A 275 -3.59 -1.43 10.64
C SER A 275 -3.75 -1.33 9.11
N LEU A 276 -4.82 -0.66 8.65
CA LEU A 276 -5.23 -0.55 7.25
C LEU A 276 -5.03 0.89 6.73
N PHE A 277 -4.45 1.02 5.52
CA PHE A 277 -3.89 2.27 5.00
C PHE A 277 -4.26 2.53 3.54
N GLY A 278 -4.00 3.77 3.12
CA GLY A 278 -4.08 4.20 1.73
C GLY A 278 -5.12 5.28 1.47
N CYS A 279 -5.17 6.27 2.37
CA CYS A 279 -6.08 7.40 2.25
C CYS A 279 -5.64 8.42 1.17
N LYS A 280 -6.53 9.36 0.84
CA LYS A 280 -6.35 10.33 -0.26
C LYS A 280 -5.22 11.32 0.03
N LEU A 281 -4.85 12.24 -0.85
CA LEU A 281 -4.35 13.56 -0.43
C LEU A 281 -5.28 14.59 -1.04
N LEU A 282 -5.95 15.39 -0.19
CA LEU A 282 -7.11 16.22 -0.55
C LEU A 282 -6.85 17.29 -1.62
N ILE A 283 -5.58 17.58 -1.96
CA ILE A 283 -5.21 18.73 -2.81
C ILE A 283 -4.16 18.35 -3.87
N SER A 284 -4.14 17.12 -4.39
CA SER A 284 -3.28 16.81 -5.54
C SER A 284 -3.92 15.79 -6.46
N PHE A 285 -3.77 16.05 -7.76
CA PHE A 285 -4.40 15.36 -8.88
C PHE A 285 -4.06 13.88 -9.05
N ASP A 286 -3.21 13.26 -8.21
CA ASP A 286 -2.74 11.89 -8.44
C ASP A 286 -2.59 11.01 -7.18
N SER A 287 -2.70 9.70 -7.43
CA SER A 287 -2.88 8.56 -6.50
C SER A 287 -1.79 8.46 -5.43
N ALA A 288 -2.04 8.90 -4.19
CA ALA A 288 -1.11 8.78 -3.05
C ALA A 288 -1.28 7.50 -2.20
N HIS A 289 -2.15 6.59 -2.62
CA HIS A 289 -2.78 5.60 -1.75
C HIS A 289 -1.91 4.37 -1.39
N ASP A 290 -0.94 4.02 -2.23
CA ASP A 290 0.05 2.95 -2.03
C ASP A 290 1.30 3.44 -1.28
N GLY A 291 1.42 4.75 -1.09
CA GLY A 291 2.64 5.41 -0.69
C GLY A 291 3.00 5.32 0.79
N ASP A 292 2.17 4.75 1.66
CA ASP A 292 2.41 4.72 3.12
C ASP A 292 3.12 3.44 3.59
N ILE A 293 3.00 2.31 2.88
CA ILE A 293 3.75 1.07 3.17
C ILE A 293 5.19 1.16 2.61
N VAL A 294 5.33 1.83 1.46
CA VAL A 294 6.61 1.99 0.76
C VAL A 294 7.69 2.62 1.65
N PRO A 295 7.43 3.70 2.41
CA PRO A 295 8.34 4.23 3.41
C PRO A 295 8.80 3.21 4.44
N LEU A 296 7.89 2.43 5.03
CA LEU A 296 8.26 1.42 6.03
C LEU A 296 9.24 0.39 5.46
N VAL A 297 8.92 -0.14 4.27
CA VAL A 297 9.75 -1.13 3.59
C VAL A 297 11.11 -0.54 3.20
N GLY A 298 11.13 0.73 2.77
CA GLY A 298 12.34 1.48 2.47
C GLY A 298 13.21 1.74 3.71
N THR A 299 12.63 2.17 4.84
CA THR A 299 13.33 2.42 6.11
C THR A 299 14.01 1.17 6.64
N LEU A 300 13.36 0.00 6.49
CA LEU A 300 13.92 -1.30 6.84
C LEU A 300 14.94 -1.83 5.84
N GLY A 301 15.05 -1.24 4.65
CA GLY A 301 15.97 -1.67 3.60
C GLY A 301 15.64 -3.06 3.03
N LEU A 302 14.38 -3.51 3.07
CA LEU A 302 14.01 -4.90 2.73
C LEU A 302 14.25 -5.28 1.26
N PHE A 303 14.28 -4.29 0.36
CA PHE A 303 14.56 -4.47 -1.07
C PHE A 303 15.64 -3.46 -1.50
N PRO A 304 16.91 -3.72 -1.16
CA PRO A 304 17.99 -2.78 -1.41
C PRO A 304 18.31 -2.69 -2.91
N GLU A 305 18.54 -1.47 -3.39
CA GLU A 305 19.08 -1.21 -4.71
C GLU A 305 20.56 -0.85 -4.61
N ILE A 306 21.38 -1.38 -5.53
CA ILE A 306 22.81 -1.05 -5.59
C ILE A 306 22.99 0.36 -6.15
N GLU A 307 22.23 0.69 -7.19
CA GLU A 307 22.23 2.00 -7.83
C GLU A 307 20.80 2.57 -7.89
N PRO A 308 20.62 3.89 -7.84
CA PRO A 308 19.31 4.51 -8.03
C PRO A 308 18.69 4.14 -9.38
N LEU A 309 17.38 3.88 -9.41
CA LEU A 309 16.68 3.48 -10.63
C LEU A 309 16.77 4.56 -11.74
N PRO A 310 17.29 4.26 -12.94
CA PRO A 310 17.44 5.24 -14.02
C PRO A 310 16.12 5.51 -14.77
N PRO A 311 15.81 6.76 -15.16
CA PRO A 311 14.57 7.10 -15.87
C PRO A 311 14.64 6.86 -17.40
N THR A 312 15.70 6.20 -17.90
CA THR A 312 15.97 6.06 -19.34
C THR A 312 15.85 4.64 -19.87
N HIS A 313 15.95 3.63 -19.00
CA HIS A 313 15.90 2.22 -19.35
C HIS A 313 15.51 1.38 -18.13
N VAL A 314 15.05 0.15 -18.37
CA VAL A 314 14.81 -0.83 -17.31
C VAL A 314 16.14 -1.50 -16.95
N PRO A 315 16.60 -1.46 -15.68
CA PRO A 315 17.78 -2.21 -15.25
C PRO A 315 17.50 -3.72 -15.20
N ASP A 316 18.44 -4.52 -15.69
CA ASP A 316 18.30 -5.98 -15.74
C ASP A 316 18.19 -6.62 -14.34
N ASN A 317 18.92 -6.08 -13.36
CA ASN A 317 19.09 -6.67 -12.02
C ASN A 317 18.43 -5.85 -10.89
N ARG A 318 17.32 -5.17 -11.17
CA ARG A 318 16.59 -4.39 -10.15
C ARG A 318 15.88 -5.29 -9.13
N ASN A 319 16.05 -4.96 -7.86
CA ASN A 319 15.40 -5.63 -6.74
C ASN A 319 14.05 -4.97 -6.36
N TRP A 320 13.94 -3.67 -6.60
CA TRP A 320 12.77 -2.86 -6.32
C TRP A 320 11.71 -3.09 -7.39
N LYS A 321 10.75 -3.96 -7.04
CA LYS A 321 9.57 -4.27 -7.84
C LYS A 321 8.35 -3.97 -6.99
N LEU A 322 7.67 -2.87 -7.28
CA LEU A 322 6.50 -2.38 -6.56
C LEU A 322 5.40 -3.44 -6.47
N SER A 323 5.21 -4.24 -7.52
CA SER A 323 4.26 -5.35 -7.56
C SER A 323 4.54 -6.40 -6.49
N SER A 324 5.79 -6.55 -6.03
CA SER A 324 6.18 -7.43 -4.94
C SER A 324 6.03 -6.78 -3.57
N VAL A 325 5.87 -5.46 -3.48
CA VAL A 325 5.81 -4.70 -2.22
C VAL A 325 4.39 -4.28 -1.87
N VAL A 326 3.71 -3.56 -2.76
CA VAL A 326 2.38 -2.98 -2.53
C VAL A 326 1.41 -3.24 -3.70
N PRO A 327 1.09 -4.50 -4.04
CA PRO A 327 -0.09 -4.78 -4.86
C PRO A 327 -1.37 -4.28 -4.18
N MET A 328 -2.53 -4.33 -4.86
CA MET A 328 -3.82 -4.13 -4.18
C MET A 328 -3.99 -5.18 -3.08
N GLY A 329 -4.40 -4.77 -1.88
CA GLY A 329 -4.40 -5.65 -0.70
C GLY A 329 -3.03 -6.08 -0.19
N GLY A 330 -1.95 -5.46 -0.69
CA GLY A 330 -0.59 -5.75 -0.26
C GLY A 330 -0.38 -5.49 1.24
N ARG A 331 0.40 -6.34 1.89
CA ARG A 331 0.57 -6.34 3.35
C ARG A 331 1.99 -6.66 3.82
N VAL A 332 2.37 -6.03 4.92
CA VAL A 332 3.59 -6.32 5.69
C VAL A 332 3.18 -6.82 7.08
N ILE A 333 3.66 -7.99 7.47
CA ILE A 333 3.35 -8.61 8.76
C ILE A 333 4.65 -8.77 9.56
N PHE A 334 4.63 -8.29 10.79
CA PHE A 334 5.66 -8.58 11.79
C PHE A 334 5.11 -9.66 12.71
N GLU A 335 5.78 -10.79 12.77
CA GLU A 335 5.49 -11.89 13.69
C GLU A 335 6.49 -11.84 14.84
N ARG A 336 5.99 -11.78 16.09
CA ARG A 336 6.81 -12.01 17.28
C ARG A 336 6.82 -13.50 17.59
N VAL A 337 7.92 -14.17 17.26
CA VAL A 337 8.06 -15.62 17.36
C VAL A 337 8.73 -15.99 18.68
N SER A 338 8.21 -17.02 19.36
CA SER A 338 8.84 -17.62 20.52
C SER A 338 9.23 -19.06 20.21
N CYS A 339 10.53 -19.34 20.25
CA CYS A 339 11.08 -20.67 19.99
C CYS A 339 11.60 -21.29 21.29
N ALA A 340 11.42 -22.61 21.44
CA ALA A 340 12.11 -23.36 22.49
C ALA A 340 13.64 -23.29 22.27
N SER A 341 14.40 -23.23 23.36
CA SER A 341 15.86 -23.37 23.33
C SER A 341 16.27 -24.63 24.07
N ASN A 342 17.38 -25.23 23.63
CA ASN A 342 17.97 -26.41 24.26
C ASN A 342 18.39 -26.16 25.72
N ILE A 343 18.48 -24.90 26.15
CA ILE A 343 18.89 -24.47 27.50
C ILE A 343 17.70 -24.02 28.36
N GLY A 344 16.46 -24.33 27.95
CA GLY A 344 15.23 -24.03 28.71
C GLY A 344 14.72 -22.58 28.61
N ALA A 345 15.55 -21.61 28.22
CA ALA A 345 15.13 -20.23 27.98
C ALA A 345 14.45 -20.07 26.61
N ARG A 346 13.28 -19.43 26.50
CA ARG A 346 12.65 -19.16 25.20
C ARG A 346 13.43 -18.10 24.42
N ARG A 347 13.76 -18.38 23.16
CA ARG A 347 14.30 -17.37 22.24
C ARG A 347 13.16 -16.60 21.62
N ILE A 348 13.21 -15.28 21.69
CA ILE A 348 12.22 -14.40 21.06
C ILE A 348 12.86 -13.76 19.83
N GLY A 349 12.12 -13.76 18.73
CA GLY A 349 12.55 -13.10 17.51
C GLY A 349 11.40 -12.45 16.76
N VAL A 350 11.76 -11.72 15.73
CA VAL A 350 10.86 -11.03 14.81
C VAL A 350 11.06 -11.63 13.42
N ARG A 351 9.98 -12.01 12.77
CA ARG A 351 9.96 -12.41 11.36
C ARG A 351 9.07 -11.45 10.58
N ILE A 352 9.55 -10.98 9.44
CA ILE A 352 8.79 -10.10 8.56
C ILE A 352 8.29 -10.90 7.35
N LEU A 353 7.01 -10.74 7.03
CA LEU A 353 6.41 -11.23 5.79
C LEU A 353 5.96 -10.04 4.96
N VAL A 354 6.34 -10.02 3.69
CA VAL A 354 5.81 -9.07 2.69
C VAL A 354 5.03 -9.89 1.68
N ASN A 355 3.72 -9.64 1.59
CA ASN A 355 2.81 -10.37 0.70
C ASN A 355 2.96 -11.91 0.81
N ASP A 356 2.99 -12.39 2.05
CA ASP A 356 3.12 -13.80 2.46
C ASP A 356 4.51 -14.44 2.24
N GLY A 357 5.43 -13.75 1.58
CA GLY A 357 6.83 -14.16 1.49
C GLY A 357 7.64 -13.71 2.70
N VAL A 358 8.45 -14.59 3.28
CA VAL A 358 9.39 -14.22 4.36
C VAL A 358 10.50 -13.34 3.77
N VAL A 359 10.70 -12.15 4.33
CA VAL A 359 11.76 -11.23 3.92
C VAL A 359 12.69 -10.98 5.11
N PRO A 360 13.94 -11.50 5.07
CA PRO A 360 14.91 -11.29 6.13
C PRO A 360 15.23 -9.80 6.32
N VAL A 361 15.38 -9.37 7.57
CA VAL A 361 15.81 -8.01 7.89
C VAL A 361 17.33 -7.90 7.64
N PRO A 362 17.79 -6.94 6.81
CA PRO A 362 19.22 -6.69 6.66
C PRO A 362 19.88 -6.36 8.01
N GLY A 363 21.06 -6.93 8.26
CA GLY A 363 21.77 -6.75 9.54
C GLY A 363 21.30 -7.67 10.67
N CYS A 364 20.25 -8.48 10.47
CA CYS A 364 19.79 -9.49 11.44
C CYS A 364 20.34 -10.91 11.20
N GLN A 365 21.24 -11.07 10.23
CA GLN A 365 21.77 -12.37 9.82
C GLN A 365 22.81 -12.87 10.84
N SER A 366 22.35 -13.55 11.88
CA SER A 366 23.18 -14.44 12.71
C SER A 366 23.33 -15.79 12.02
N GLU A 367 24.40 -16.53 12.31
CA GLU A 367 24.55 -17.97 11.95
C GLU A 367 23.34 -18.83 12.40
N THR A 368 22.47 -18.29 13.27
CA THR A 368 21.27 -18.92 13.80
C THR A 368 19.94 -18.45 13.18
N SER A 369 19.93 -17.72 12.06
CA SER A 369 18.70 -17.19 11.44
C SER A 369 17.88 -18.30 10.76
N ASP A 370 17.30 -19.19 11.54
CA ASP A 370 16.35 -20.20 11.08
C ASP A 370 15.08 -19.51 10.54
N GLY A 371 14.71 -19.80 9.30
CA GLY A 371 13.48 -19.30 8.68
C GLY A 371 13.31 -17.78 8.62
N GLY A 372 14.41 -17.00 8.57
CA GLY A 372 14.38 -15.54 8.45
C GLY A 372 14.01 -14.80 9.74
N ILE A 373 14.15 -15.44 10.90
CA ILE A 373 13.86 -14.84 12.22
C ILE A 373 15.06 -14.00 12.69
N CYS A 374 14.82 -12.73 13.00
CA CYS A 374 15.77 -11.84 13.66
C CYS A 374 15.62 -11.92 15.19
N PRO A 375 16.68 -12.11 15.99
CA PRO A 375 16.58 -11.98 17.45
C PRO A 375 15.96 -10.64 17.87
N LEU A 376 15.05 -10.65 18.84
CA LEU A 376 14.29 -9.45 19.21
C LEU A 376 15.20 -8.29 19.68
N ASP A 377 16.24 -8.59 20.45
CA ASP A 377 17.20 -7.60 20.93
C ASP A 377 18.05 -7.00 19.80
N VAL A 378 18.39 -7.80 18.79
CA VAL A 378 19.06 -7.33 17.57
C VAL A 378 18.13 -6.45 16.75
N PHE A 379 16.88 -6.88 16.55
CA PHE A 379 15.88 -6.08 15.84
C PHE A 379 15.67 -4.73 16.51
N VAL A 380 15.51 -4.72 17.83
CA VAL A 380 15.40 -3.50 18.64
C VAL A 380 16.59 -2.56 18.41
N LYS A 381 17.83 -3.06 18.54
CA LYS A 381 19.04 -2.25 18.33
C LYS A 381 19.11 -1.66 16.92
N LEU A 382 18.73 -2.43 15.89
CA LEU A 382 18.71 -1.95 14.52
C LEU A 382 17.69 -0.84 14.31
N VAL A 383 16.51 -0.95 14.91
CA VAL A 383 15.49 0.10 14.85
C VAL A 383 15.94 1.35 15.62
N ASP A 384 16.55 1.18 16.80
CA ASP A 384 17.05 2.31 17.61
C ASP A 384 18.16 3.08 16.84
N GLN A 385 19.12 2.36 16.25
CA GLN A 385 20.15 2.94 15.37
C GLN A 385 19.53 3.66 14.17
N LYS A 386 18.52 3.05 13.53
CA LYS A 386 17.81 3.68 12.42
C LYS A 386 17.14 5.00 12.86
N GLY A 387 16.62 5.06 14.08
CA GLY A 387 16.02 6.27 14.64
C GLY A 387 17.01 7.42 14.77
N GLU A 388 18.24 7.12 15.21
CA GLU A 388 19.33 8.11 15.28
C GLU A 388 19.73 8.63 13.88
N GLU A 389 19.74 7.75 12.87
CA GLU A 389 20.08 8.11 11.49
C GLU A 389 19.03 8.99 10.81
N VAL A 390 17.73 8.73 11.01
CA VAL A 390 16.66 9.41 10.29
C VAL A 390 16.25 10.75 10.90
N GLY A 391 16.55 10.97 12.18
CA GLY A 391 16.20 12.20 12.90
C GLY A 391 14.71 12.31 13.26
N GLN A 392 14.34 13.47 13.80
CA GLN A 392 12.98 13.72 14.28
C GLN A 392 12.03 14.09 13.13
N PHE A 393 10.82 13.53 13.15
CA PHE A 393 9.85 13.72 12.08
C PHE A 393 9.42 15.18 11.91
N ASP A 394 9.14 15.89 12.99
CA ASP A 394 8.76 17.30 12.96
C ASP A 394 9.87 18.18 12.38
N GLU A 395 11.11 17.97 12.80
CA GLU A 395 12.28 18.68 12.27
C GLU A 395 12.49 18.42 10.78
N VAL A 396 12.53 17.16 10.35
CA VAL A 396 12.77 16.79 8.94
C VAL A 396 11.61 17.25 8.06
N CYS A 397 10.38 17.21 8.56
CA CYS A 397 9.20 17.57 7.80
C CYS A 397 8.79 19.05 7.89
N GLY A 398 9.43 19.84 8.75
CA GLY A 398 9.11 21.26 8.96
C GLY A 398 7.75 21.47 9.62
N LEU A 399 7.47 20.71 10.69
CA LEU A 399 6.29 20.88 11.53
C LEU A 399 6.62 21.73 12.76
N ASN A 400 5.59 22.33 13.37
CA ASN A 400 5.74 23.00 14.66
C ASN A 400 6.11 21.94 15.73
N GLU A 401 7.03 22.29 16.64
CA GLU A 401 7.46 21.42 17.73
C GLU A 401 6.26 20.88 18.52
N GLY A 402 6.25 19.56 18.75
CA GLY A 402 5.25 18.91 19.61
C GLY A 402 3.94 18.49 18.93
N LEU A 403 3.77 18.73 17.62
CA LEU A 403 2.68 18.13 16.84
C LEU A 403 2.89 16.61 16.70
N GLY A 404 2.45 15.84 17.71
CA GLY A 404 2.53 14.37 17.74
C GLY A 404 3.94 13.86 17.49
N ARG A 405 4.70 13.49 18.53
CA ARG A 405 6.10 13.06 18.37
C ARG A 405 6.25 11.64 17.81
N HIS A 406 5.22 10.81 17.99
CA HIS A 406 5.17 9.42 17.54
C HIS A 406 3.70 8.96 17.43
N PRO A 407 3.42 7.86 16.71
CA PRO A 407 2.12 7.21 16.76
C PRO A 407 1.75 6.83 18.19
N SER A 408 0.64 7.37 18.69
CA SER A 408 0.07 7.04 20.01
C SER A 408 -1.06 6.03 19.93
N PHE A 409 -1.57 5.78 18.72
CA PHE A 409 -2.75 4.96 18.50
C PHE A 409 -2.49 3.46 18.50
N LEU A 410 -1.25 2.98 18.35
CA LEU A 410 -0.96 1.55 18.16
C LEU A 410 -0.93 0.80 19.50
N ARG A 411 -2.06 0.75 20.20
CA ARG A 411 -2.24 0.11 21.51
C ARG A 411 -3.63 -0.52 21.65
N GLN A 412 -3.78 -1.52 22.51
CA GLN A 412 -5.07 -2.21 22.71
C GLN A 412 -5.87 -1.67 23.91
N ASP A 413 -5.18 -1.05 24.87
CA ASP A 413 -5.73 -0.40 26.06
C ASP A 413 -6.23 1.01 25.73
N TRP A 414 -7.50 1.11 25.33
CA TRP A 414 -8.19 2.38 25.15
C TRP A 414 -9.26 2.56 26.22
N GLU A 415 -8.98 3.41 27.22
CA GLU A 415 -9.97 3.80 28.23
C GLU A 415 -11.03 4.74 27.62
N GLN A 416 -10.61 5.74 26.83
CA GLN A 416 -11.42 6.54 25.90
C GLN A 416 -10.51 7.01 24.74
N GLY A 417 -10.95 6.90 23.49
CA GLY A 417 -10.15 7.22 22.29
C GLY A 417 -11.01 7.85 21.17
N PRO A 418 -10.40 8.55 20.20
CA PRO A 418 -11.11 9.35 19.20
C PRO A 418 -11.94 8.47 18.26
N GLY A 419 -13.22 8.82 18.08
CA GLY A 419 -14.13 8.22 17.09
C GLY A 419 -14.42 6.74 17.34
N ARG A 420 -15.30 6.44 18.31
CA ARG A 420 -15.82 5.08 18.51
C ARG A 420 -16.88 4.77 17.47
N VAL A 421 -16.66 3.74 16.67
CA VAL A 421 -17.73 3.00 15.96
C VAL A 421 -17.53 1.53 16.30
N HIS A 422 -18.56 0.91 16.90
CA HIS A 422 -18.61 -0.55 16.97
C HIS A 422 -18.98 -1.05 15.58
N LEU A 423 -18.22 -2.03 15.06
CA LEU A 423 -18.46 -2.61 13.73
C LEU A 423 -19.82 -3.29 13.64
#